data_AF-A0A117JNP8-F1
#
_entry.id   AF-A0A117JNP8-F1
#
_cell.length_a   1.000
_cell.length_b   1.000
_cell.length_c   1.000
_cell.angle_alpha   90.00
_cell.angle_beta   90.00
_cell.angle_gamma   90.00
#
_symmetry.space_group_name_H-M   'P 1'
#
loop_
_entity.id
_entity.type
_entity.pdbx_description
1 polymer ?
#
loop_
_entity_poly.entity_id
_entity_poly.type
_entity_poly.pdbx_seq_one_letter_code
_entity_poly.pdbx_strand_id
1 'polypeptide(L)'
;MQRHMTRSTTRRGGALTMATCCFTAYTAVMLRLERRMRLTGGPGIVPFELAGNPTRAAQIMTRWGPDGRRAARLSLWLDFGYMSTYGALTALLLEHVRRMRGHPAALTAVVIPAVAADAVEGVSLLKVLDGSEVDVHARRARSAAIVKFVVLGCAIGYCLIGGSHRLVSA
;
A
#
# COMPACT_ATOMS: atom_id res chain seq x y z
N MET A 1 35.35 -20.09 -2.02
CA MET A 1 34.28 -19.48 -1.18
C MET A 1 33.91 -18.04 -1.59
N GLN A 2 34.83 -17.19 -2.07
CA GLN A 2 34.55 -15.80 -2.50
C GLN A 2 33.53 -15.63 -3.64
N ARG A 3 33.46 -16.54 -4.63
CA ARG A 3 32.53 -16.44 -5.77
C ARG A 3 31.04 -16.63 -5.41
N HIS A 4 30.72 -17.27 -4.28
CA HIS A 4 29.33 -17.43 -3.83
C HIS A 4 28.79 -16.19 -3.12
N MET A 5 29.64 -15.46 -2.38
CA MET A 5 29.24 -14.23 -1.68
C MET A 5 28.91 -13.10 -2.68
N THR A 6 29.73 -12.90 -3.71
CA THR A 6 29.52 -11.84 -4.71
C THR A 6 28.23 -11.99 -5.51
N ARG A 7 27.88 -13.21 -5.94
CA ARG A 7 26.60 -13.47 -6.65
C ARG A 7 25.36 -13.18 -5.80
N SER A 8 25.42 -13.43 -4.50
CA SER A 8 24.27 -13.27 -3.60
C SER A 8 23.89 -11.80 -3.38
N THR A 9 24.88 -10.91 -3.32
CA THR A 9 24.68 -9.48 -3.10
C THR A 9 24.17 -8.79 -4.36
N THR A 10 24.71 -9.11 -5.54
CA THR A 10 24.30 -8.54 -6.83
C THR A 10 22.86 -8.90 -7.19
N ARG A 11 22.43 -10.15 -6.93
CA ARG A 11 21.05 -10.61 -7.20
C ARG A 11 20.01 -9.87 -6.35
N ARG A 12 20.37 -9.51 -5.11
CA ARG A 12 19.49 -8.76 -4.20
C ARG A 12 19.37 -7.28 -4.55
N GLY A 13 20.50 -6.66 -4.95
CA GLY A 13 20.47 -5.29 -5.49
C GLY A 13 19.56 -5.19 -6.71
N GLY A 14 19.69 -6.14 -7.65
CA GLY A 14 18.81 -6.22 -8.82
C GLY A 14 17.33 -6.42 -8.45
N ALA A 15 17.03 -7.29 -7.47
CA ALA A 15 15.65 -7.52 -7.02
C ALA A 15 15.01 -6.28 -6.39
N LEU A 16 15.76 -5.54 -5.56
CA LEU A 16 15.27 -4.30 -4.96
C LEU A 16 15.02 -3.23 -6.02
N THR A 17 15.95 -3.02 -6.96
CA THR A 17 15.76 -2.09 -8.08
C THR A 17 14.53 -2.45 -8.91
N MET A 18 14.36 -3.73 -9.25
CA MET A 18 13.19 -4.19 -10.00
C MET A 18 11.89 -3.95 -9.23
N ALA A 19 11.84 -4.29 -7.93
CA ALA A 19 10.67 -4.04 -7.09
C ALA A 19 10.32 -2.54 -7.01
N THR A 20 11.32 -1.67 -6.86
CA THR A 20 11.15 -0.22 -6.87
C THR A 20 10.60 0.27 -8.21
N CYS A 21 11.13 -0.20 -9.34
CA CYS A 21 10.62 0.14 -10.67
C CYS A 21 9.17 -0.31 -10.85
N CYS A 22 8.84 -1.55 -10.48
CA CYS A 22 7.47 -2.07 -10.56
C CYS A 22 6.50 -1.25 -9.70
N PHE A 23 6.86 -1.00 -8.44
CA PHE A 23 6.07 -0.18 -7.52
C PHE A 23 5.85 1.24 -8.07
N THR A 24 6.90 1.86 -8.61
CA THR A 24 6.83 3.23 -9.14
C THR A 24 5.96 3.31 -10.39
N ALA A 25 6.12 2.37 -11.32
CA ALA A 25 5.29 2.27 -12.52
C ALA A 25 3.82 2.05 -12.17
N TYR A 26 3.53 1.16 -11.22
CA TYR A 26 2.17 0.91 -10.75
C TYR A 26 1.58 2.15 -10.05
N THR A 27 2.36 2.80 -9.19
CA THR A 27 1.96 4.05 -8.52
C THR A 27 1.58 5.12 -9.54
N ALA A 28 2.33 5.26 -10.63
CA ALA A 28 2.00 6.22 -11.69
C ALA A 28 0.64 5.92 -12.35
N VAL A 29 0.27 4.64 -12.50
CA VAL A 29 -1.07 4.24 -12.97
C VAL A 29 -2.15 4.60 -11.97
N MET A 30 -1.94 4.28 -10.68
CA MET A 30 -2.90 4.60 -9.61
C MET A 30 -3.14 6.10 -9.48
N LEU A 31 -2.07 6.92 -9.55
CA LEU A 31 -2.17 8.37 -9.50
C LEU A 31 -2.98 8.98 -10.65
N ARG A 32 -3.00 8.34 -11.83
CA ARG A 32 -3.87 8.78 -12.94
C ARG A 32 -5.35 8.58 -12.59
N LEU A 33 -5.70 7.49 -11.92
CA LEU A 33 -7.07 7.23 -11.47
C LEU A 33 -7.46 8.15 -10.31
N GLU A 34 -6.56 8.38 -9.36
CA GLU A 34 -6.78 9.34 -8.29
C GLU A 34 -7.00 10.75 -8.85
N ARG A 35 -6.23 11.17 -9.85
CA ARG A 35 -6.44 12.46 -10.52
C ARG A 35 -7.83 12.53 -11.17
N ARG A 36 -8.29 11.45 -11.82
CA ARG A 36 -9.65 11.40 -12.39
C ARG A 36 -10.72 11.56 -11.33
N MET A 37 -10.58 10.91 -10.17
CA MET A 37 -11.49 11.11 -9.03
C MET A 37 -11.50 12.57 -8.59
N ARG A 38 -10.32 13.20 -8.44
CA ARG A 38 -10.21 14.60 -8.01
C ARG A 38 -10.78 15.59 -9.02
N LEU A 39 -10.64 15.33 -10.32
CA LEU A 39 -11.19 16.19 -11.39
C LEU A 39 -12.72 16.25 -11.39
N THR A 40 -13.41 15.30 -10.76
CA THR A 40 -14.87 15.36 -10.58
C THR A 40 -15.32 16.28 -9.44
N GLY A 41 -14.38 16.85 -8.68
CA GLY A 41 -14.67 17.66 -7.48
C GLY A 41 -14.76 16.84 -6.18
N GLY A 42 -14.66 15.51 -6.27
CA GLY A 42 -14.51 14.63 -5.11
C GLY A 42 -13.07 14.48 -4.61
N PRO A 43 -12.85 13.83 -3.46
CA PRO A 43 -11.52 13.52 -2.97
C PRO A 43 -10.83 12.40 -3.78
N GLY A 44 -9.58 12.07 -3.44
CA GLY A 44 -8.94 10.82 -3.89
C GLY A 44 -9.52 9.59 -3.17
N ILE A 45 -8.90 8.42 -3.39
CA ILE A 45 -9.38 7.15 -2.82
C ILE A 45 -9.20 7.09 -1.29
N VAL A 46 -8.08 7.57 -0.74
CA VAL A 46 -7.76 7.45 0.71
C VAL A 46 -8.86 8.04 1.63
N PRO A 47 -9.44 9.23 1.38
CA PRO A 47 -10.58 9.71 2.17
C PRO A 47 -11.82 8.79 2.14
N PHE A 48 -12.01 8.00 1.08
CA PHE A 48 -13.08 7.02 0.98
C PHE A 48 -12.77 5.78 1.82
N GLU A 49 -11.53 5.29 1.80
CA GLU A 49 -11.04 4.22 2.69
C GLU A 49 -11.31 4.56 4.16
N LEU A 50 -11.11 5.83 4.51
CA LEU A 50 -11.27 6.35 5.87
C LEU A 50 -12.67 6.89 6.18
N ALA A 51 -13.64 6.77 5.26
CA ALA A 51 -14.98 7.32 5.45
C ALA A 51 -15.67 6.71 6.69
N GLY A 52 -15.61 5.38 6.84
CA GLY A 52 -15.99 4.67 8.05
C GLY A 52 -17.48 4.69 8.43
N ASN A 53 -18.33 5.36 7.65
CA ASN A 53 -19.78 5.41 7.87
C ASN A 53 -20.52 5.75 6.55
N PRO A 54 -21.83 5.44 6.46
CA PRO A 54 -22.62 5.66 5.25
C PRO A 54 -22.70 7.12 4.82
N THR A 55 -22.88 8.05 5.76
CA THR A 55 -23.05 9.47 5.44
C THR A 55 -21.83 10.04 4.71
N ARG A 56 -20.61 9.76 5.23
CA ARG A 56 -19.37 10.21 4.59
C ARG A 56 -19.13 9.50 3.26
N ALA A 57 -19.36 8.19 3.19
CA ALA A 57 -19.21 7.43 1.95
C ALA A 57 -20.14 7.97 0.85
N ALA A 58 -21.41 8.22 1.17
CA ALA A 58 -22.39 8.78 0.25
C ALA A 58 -22.01 10.19 -0.21
N GLN A 59 -21.55 11.07 0.69
CA GLN A 59 -21.08 12.41 0.33
C GLN A 59 -19.93 12.36 -0.68
N ILE A 60 -18.97 11.45 -0.49
CA ILE A 60 -17.84 11.25 -1.40
C ILE A 60 -18.34 10.71 -2.76
N MET A 61 -19.17 9.67 -2.76
CA MET A 61 -19.71 9.07 -3.99
C MET A 61 -20.59 10.06 -4.79
N THR A 62 -21.31 10.94 -4.10
CA THR A 62 -22.08 12.03 -4.73
C THR A 62 -21.14 13.01 -5.43
N ARG A 63 -20.10 13.49 -4.75
CA ARG A 63 -19.10 14.40 -5.35
C ARG A 63 -18.36 13.76 -6.52
N TRP A 64 -18.12 12.45 -6.46
CA TRP A 64 -17.50 11.73 -7.57
C TRP A 64 -18.37 11.63 -8.82
N GLY A 65 -19.70 11.70 -8.69
CA GLY A 65 -20.59 11.40 -9.79
C GLY A 65 -20.32 10.03 -10.42
N PRO A 66 -20.81 9.78 -11.65
CA PRO A 66 -20.55 8.52 -12.36
C PRO A 66 -19.07 8.28 -12.70
N ASP A 67 -18.38 9.32 -13.18
CA ASP A 67 -17.00 9.19 -13.68
C ASP A 67 -16.00 8.93 -12.56
N GLY A 68 -16.11 9.65 -11.44
CA GLY A 68 -15.25 9.45 -10.28
C GLY A 68 -15.49 8.08 -9.65
N ARG A 69 -16.75 7.61 -9.59
CA ARG A 69 -17.08 6.26 -9.11
C ARG A 69 -16.50 5.17 -10.00
N ARG A 70 -16.53 5.36 -11.33
CA ARG A 70 -15.88 4.42 -12.27
C ARG A 70 -14.37 4.39 -12.09
N ALA A 71 -13.74 5.54 -11.90
CA ALA A 71 -12.31 5.63 -11.60
C ALA A 71 -11.96 4.97 -10.26
N ALA A 72 -12.77 5.20 -9.21
CA ALA A 72 -12.61 4.57 -7.91
C ALA A 72 -12.74 3.05 -8.00
N ARG A 73 -13.76 2.53 -8.68
CA ARG A 73 -13.94 1.08 -8.89
C ARG A 73 -12.75 0.46 -9.62
N LEU A 74 -12.25 1.11 -10.68
CA LEU A 74 -11.07 0.64 -11.39
C LEU A 74 -9.81 0.66 -10.50
N SER A 75 -9.66 1.72 -9.70
CA SER A 75 -8.57 1.85 -8.73
C SER A 75 -8.58 0.69 -7.74
N LEU A 76 -9.73 0.37 -7.15
CA LEU A 76 -9.87 -0.73 -6.19
C LEU A 76 -9.56 -2.10 -6.82
N TRP A 77 -9.95 -2.34 -8.07
CA TRP A 77 -9.60 -3.57 -8.77
C TRP A 77 -8.10 -3.68 -9.05
N LEU A 78 -7.46 -2.58 -9.44
CA LEU A 78 -6.01 -2.54 -9.63
C LEU A 78 -5.26 -2.64 -8.30
N ASP A 79 -5.87 -2.24 -7.19
CA ASP A 79 -5.21 -2.25 -5.89
C ASP A 79 -4.78 -3.66 -5.45
N PHE A 80 -5.52 -4.71 -5.83
CA PHE A 80 -5.11 -6.11 -5.65
C PHE A 80 -3.77 -6.45 -6.31
N GLY A 81 -3.46 -5.83 -7.45
CA GLY A 81 -2.14 -5.91 -8.06
C GLY A 81 -1.13 -4.98 -7.39
N TYR A 82 -1.55 -3.77 -7.04
CA TYR A 82 -0.70 -2.76 -6.40
C TYR A 82 -0.13 -3.25 -5.06
N MET A 83 -0.94 -3.92 -4.25
CA MET A 83 -0.54 -4.50 -2.95
C MET A 83 0.57 -5.53 -3.06
N SER A 84 0.62 -6.26 -4.17
CA SER A 84 1.73 -7.17 -4.45
C SER A 84 3.04 -6.42 -4.68
N THR A 85 2.98 -5.28 -5.37
CA THR A 85 4.18 -4.47 -5.67
C THR A 85 4.74 -3.78 -4.43
N TYR A 86 3.90 -3.07 -3.66
CA TYR A 86 4.37 -2.40 -2.46
C TYR A 86 4.70 -3.42 -1.35
N GLY A 87 3.97 -4.54 -1.28
CA GLY A 87 4.24 -5.62 -0.33
C GLY A 87 5.61 -6.25 -0.58
N ALA A 88 5.94 -6.58 -1.82
CA ALA A 88 7.25 -7.10 -2.20
C ALA A 88 8.37 -6.08 -1.92
N LEU A 89 8.20 -4.82 -2.30
CA LEU A 89 9.17 -3.76 -2.04
C LEU A 89 9.42 -3.59 -0.53
N THR A 90 8.35 -3.52 0.26
CA THR A 90 8.44 -3.36 1.72
C THR A 90 9.15 -4.55 2.36
N ALA A 91 8.83 -5.78 1.94
CA ALA A 91 9.49 -6.99 2.42
C ALA A 91 11.00 -6.95 2.12
N LEU A 92 11.39 -6.58 0.90
CA LEU A 92 12.79 -6.50 0.49
C LEU A 92 13.57 -5.41 1.25
N LEU A 93 12.94 -4.26 1.49
CA LEU A 93 13.53 -3.17 2.29
C LEU A 93 13.72 -3.58 3.75
N LEU A 94 12.69 -4.15 4.37
CA LEU A 94 12.76 -4.66 5.74
C LEU A 94 13.83 -5.74 5.89
N GLU A 95 13.88 -6.67 4.94
CA GLU A 95 14.88 -7.74 4.87
C GLU A 95 16.31 -7.19 4.76
N HIS A 96 16.49 -6.16 3.94
CA HIS A 96 17.78 -5.49 3.77
C HIS A 96 18.22 -4.81 5.07
N VAL A 97 17.36 -3.97 5.65
CA VAL A 97 17.67 -3.19 6.85
C VAL A 97 17.84 -4.07 8.08
N ARG A 98 16.98 -5.06 8.30
CA ARG A 98 17.10 -5.98 9.45
C ARG A 98 18.42 -6.76 9.42
N ARG A 99 18.89 -7.19 8.25
CA ARG A 99 20.16 -7.92 8.15
C ARG A 99 21.34 -7.02 8.48
N MET A 100 21.30 -5.76 8.05
CA MET A 100 22.31 -4.79 8.41
C MET A 100 22.37 -4.53 9.92
N ARG A 101 21.22 -4.57 10.61
CA ARG A 101 21.15 -4.37 12.08
C ARG A 101 21.24 -5.66 12.91
N GLY A 102 21.33 -6.84 12.27
CA GLY A 102 21.30 -8.13 12.98
C GLY A 102 19.96 -8.45 13.66
N HIS A 103 18.86 -7.85 13.21
CA HIS A 103 17.53 -8.01 13.82
C HIS A 103 16.78 -9.27 13.34
N PRO A 104 15.77 -9.75 14.11
CA PRO A 104 15.04 -10.98 13.82
C PRO A 104 14.36 -11.01 12.46
N ALA A 105 14.27 -12.20 11.85
CA ALA A 105 13.59 -12.41 10.57
C ALA A 105 12.08 -12.12 10.61
N ALA A 106 11.46 -12.18 11.79
CA ALA A 106 10.05 -11.86 12.00
C ALA A 106 9.67 -10.44 11.55
N LEU A 107 10.62 -9.50 11.53
CA LEU A 107 10.38 -8.14 11.04
C LEU A 107 9.94 -8.11 9.58
N THR A 108 10.40 -9.01 8.73
CA THR A 108 9.95 -9.06 7.33
C THR A 108 8.49 -9.53 7.23
N ALA A 109 8.03 -10.38 8.15
CA ALA A 109 6.69 -10.95 8.13
C ALA A 109 5.59 -9.95 8.49
N VAL A 110 5.93 -8.78 9.06
CA VAL A 110 4.96 -7.74 9.40
C VAL A 110 4.21 -7.19 8.18
N VAL A 111 4.75 -7.37 6.97
CA VAL A 111 4.08 -6.95 5.73
C VAL A 111 2.84 -7.78 5.42
N ILE A 112 2.79 -9.04 5.86
CA ILE A 112 1.70 -9.98 5.59
C ILE A 112 0.36 -9.44 6.10
N PRO A 113 0.22 -9.05 7.38
CA PRO A 113 -1.04 -8.48 7.87
C PRO A 113 -1.42 -7.16 7.18
N ALA A 114 -0.45 -6.35 6.71
CA ALA A 114 -0.77 -5.12 5.97
C ALA A 114 -1.41 -5.42 4.61
N VAL A 115 -0.85 -6.37 3.85
CA VAL A 115 -1.40 -6.79 2.54
C VAL A 115 -2.74 -7.49 2.72
N ALA A 116 -2.88 -8.33 3.75
CA ALA A 116 -4.16 -8.98 4.06
C ALA A 116 -5.24 -7.95 4.46
N ALA A 117 -4.88 -6.94 5.26
CA ALA A 117 -5.79 -5.86 5.59
C ALA A 117 -6.20 -5.07 4.34
N ASP A 118 -5.26 -4.79 3.43
CA ASP A 118 -5.55 -4.09 2.17
C ASP A 118 -6.56 -4.85 1.29
N ALA A 119 -6.40 -6.17 1.17
CA ALA A 119 -7.37 -6.99 0.45
C ALA A 119 -8.77 -6.94 1.09
N VAL A 120 -8.86 -6.96 2.42
CA VAL A 120 -10.13 -6.85 3.15
C VAL A 120 -10.76 -5.47 2.94
N GLU A 121 -9.95 -4.43 2.94
CA GLU A 121 -10.36 -3.07 2.65
C GLU A 121 -10.94 -2.95 1.24
N GLY A 122 -10.18 -3.37 0.22
CA GLY A 122 -10.57 -3.27 -1.19
C GLY A 122 -11.89 -3.99 -1.46
N VAL A 123 -12.08 -5.21 -0.94
CA VAL A 123 -13.35 -5.94 -1.03
C VAL A 123 -14.49 -5.17 -0.35
N SER A 124 -14.24 -4.60 0.83
CA SER A 124 -15.26 -3.85 1.57
C SER A 124 -15.65 -2.57 0.83
N LEU A 125 -14.70 -1.83 0.26
CA LEU A 125 -14.97 -0.62 -0.50
C LEU A 125 -15.69 -0.88 -1.81
N LEU A 126 -15.40 -2.00 -2.49
CA LEU A 126 -16.19 -2.42 -3.65
C LEU A 126 -17.66 -2.64 -3.28
N LYS A 127 -17.93 -3.28 -2.14
CA LYS A 127 -19.31 -3.45 -1.65
C LYS A 127 -19.97 -2.12 -1.27
N VAL A 128 -19.22 -1.16 -0.72
CA VAL A 128 -19.73 0.20 -0.48
C VAL A 128 -20.10 0.89 -1.79
N LEU A 129 -19.28 0.77 -2.84
CA LEU A 129 -19.59 1.34 -4.16
C LEU A 129 -20.84 0.72 -4.79
N ASP A 130 -21.14 -0.53 -4.47
CA ASP A 130 -22.33 -1.25 -4.92
C ASP A 130 -23.56 -0.99 -4.03
N GLY A 131 -23.42 -0.20 -2.96
CA GLY A 131 -24.50 0.14 -2.04
C GLY A 131 -24.91 -0.99 -1.08
N SER A 132 -24.14 -2.07 -1.03
CA SER A 132 -24.41 -3.22 -0.16
C SER A 132 -23.91 -2.94 1.26
N GLU A 133 -24.75 -3.19 2.27
CA GLU A 133 -24.45 -3.10 3.71
C GLU A 133 -23.45 -1.98 4.07
N VAL A 134 -23.68 -0.77 3.54
CA VAL A 134 -22.69 0.31 3.47
C VAL A 134 -22.07 0.61 4.83
N ASP A 135 -22.88 0.56 5.89
CA ASP A 135 -22.43 0.84 7.25
C ASP A 135 -21.39 -0.17 7.76
N VAL A 136 -21.66 -1.47 7.57
CA VAL A 136 -20.77 -2.56 7.96
C VAL A 136 -19.49 -2.52 7.13
N HIS A 137 -19.62 -2.36 5.81
CA HIS A 137 -18.48 -2.40 4.91
C HIS A 137 -17.61 -1.15 5.00
N ALA A 138 -18.17 0.05 5.19
CA ALA A 138 -17.38 1.26 5.40
C ALA A 138 -16.58 1.20 6.71
N ARG A 139 -17.16 0.69 7.81
CA ARG A 139 -16.42 0.45 9.05
C ARG A 139 -15.30 -0.56 8.88
N ARG A 140 -15.59 -1.70 8.23
CA ARG A 140 -14.60 -2.76 7.99
C ARG A 140 -13.44 -2.25 7.13
N ALA A 141 -13.74 -1.51 6.06
CA ALA A 141 -12.74 -0.86 5.22
C ALA A 141 -11.85 0.07 6.04
N ARG A 142 -12.45 0.97 6.83
CA ARG A 142 -11.69 1.92 7.66
C ARG A 142 -10.78 1.23 8.66
N SER A 143 -11.26 0.22 9.37
CA SER A 143 -10.44 -0.53 10.33
C SER A 143 -9.26 -1.21 9.64
N ALA A 144 -9.49 -1.82 8.48
CA ALA A 144 -8.46 -2.47 7.69
C ALA A 144 -7.42 -1.46 7.14
N ALA A 145 -7.89 -0.33 6.60
CA ALA A 145 -7.04 0.76 6.12
C ALA A 145 -6.15 1.32 7.25
N ILE A 146 -6.69 1.51 8.46
CA ILE A 146 -5.91 1.96 9.62
C ILE A 146 -4.80 0.96 9.96
N VAL A 147 -5.12 -0.35 10.02
CA VAL A 147 -4.12 -1.40 10.26
C VAL A 147 -3.03 -1.36 9.20
N LYS A 148 -3.40 -1.29 7.92
CA LYS A 148 -2.49 -1.18 6.77
C LYS A 148 -1.56 0.03 6.93
N PHE A 149 -2.11 1.23 7.14
CA PHE A 149 -1.32 2.46 7.25
C PHE A 149 -0.39 2.47 8.46
N VAL A 150 -0.82 1.97 9.62
CA VAL A 150 0.04 1.86 10.81
C VAL A 150 1.21 0.93 10.55
N VAL A 151 0.95 -0.26 10.00
CA VAL A 151 2.01 -1.25 9.73
C VAL A 151 3.00 -0.73 8.69
N LEU A 152 2.52 -0.15 7.58
CA LEU A 152 3.38 0.43 6.55
C LEU A 152 4.18 1.64 7.08
N GLY A 153 3.55 2.50 7.87
CA GLY A 153 4.22 3.63 8.53
C GLY A 153 5.37 3.19 9.44
N CYS A 154 5.13 2.17 10.28
CA CYS A 154 6.16 1.57 11.13
C CYS A 154 7.29 0.93 10.31
N ALA A 155 6.97 0.21 9.23
CA ALA A 155 7.96 -0.40 8.35
C ALA A 155 8.86 0.65 7.67
N ILE A 156 8.26 1.73 7.17
CA ILE A 156 8.99 2.86 6.59
C ILE A 156 9.87 3.53 7.64
N GLY A 157 9.33 3.85 8.81
CA GLY A 157 10.09 4.46 9.91
C GLY A 157 11.31 3.62 10.33
N TYR A 158 11.11 2.30 10.44
CA TYR A 158 12.20 1.36 10.71
C TYR A 158 13.29 1.40 9.63
N CYS A 159 12.90 1.40 8.35
CA CYS A 159 13.84 1.47 7.23
C CYS A 159 14.62 2.79 7.19
N LEU A 160 13.97 3.93 7.45
CA LEU A 160 14.60 5.24 7.48
C LEU A 160 15.64 5.35 8.60
N ILE A 161 15.27 4.97 9.83
CA ILE A 161 16.18 5.01 10.98
C ILE A 161 17.35 4.03 10.77
N GLY A 162 17.07 2.83 10.25
CA GLY A 162 18.10 1.82 9.99
C GLY A 162 19.04 2.17 8.84
N GLY A 163 18.59 2.91 7.82
CA GLY A 163 19.43 3.37 6.71
C GLY A 163 20.33 4.56 7.08
N SER A 164 19.86 5.45 7.95
CA SER A 164 20.55 6.69 8.33
C SER A 164 21.86 6.44 9.11
N HIS A 165 21.90 5.39 9.93
CA HIS A 165 23.08 5.06 10.75
C HIS A 165 24.36 4.78 9.95
N ARG A 166 24.27 4.51 8.64
CA ARG A 166 25.46 4.22 7.81
C ARG A 166 26.05 5.44 7.11
N LEU A 167 25.26 6.51 6.92
CA LEU A 167 25.74 7.76 6.31
C LEU A 167 26.53 8.61 7.30
N VAL A 168 26.35 8.38 8.60
CA VAL A 168 27.06 9.09 9.68
C VAL A 168 28.31 8.33 10.15
N SER A 169 28.44 7.04 9.81
CA SER A 169 29.57 6.18 10.21
C SER A 169 30.52 5.81 9.06
N ALA A 170 30.37 6.43 7.88
CA ALA A 170 31.24 6.25 6.71
C ALA A 170 31.99 7.56 6.43
#